data_AF-A0A955Y1Z2-F1
#
_entry.id   AF-A0A955Y1Z2-F1
#
_cell.length_a   1.000
_cell.length_b   1.000
_cell.length_c   1.000
_cell.angle_alpha   90.00
_cell.angle_beta   90.00
_cell.angle_gamma   90.00
#
_symmetry.space_group_name_H-M   'P 1'
#
loop_
_entity.id
_entity.type
_entity.pdbx_description
1 polymer ?
#
loop_
_entity_poly.entity_id
_entity_poly.type
_entity_poly.pdbx_seq_one_letter_code
_entity_poly.pdbx_strand_id
1 'polypeptide(L)'
;MRPALPFAEDVRAARAEVQACQDAQLLDQILKTAATALSILEVQLASGTPLPDDLPGEDVLERAMGLYPGLAELPALMPAGASAQVRLRARRQQLELILGALQPALDAREEAAQRLHHLQHEQVHVLEQPEWAEVVADLRVIGDRRDRLALELAPLQNQLSMLEPVRDMLAAFHPTLQAELIDAARTEDPDGSIAWRVAIMAHQQLVGLANVIEQLGLVVRYPFEPMLPDQPHPRHRWRLRKEAGDVLAWMVDLDAQLDAQAAEIQARFDVLKAEHDAAEAELMEWMG
;
A
#
# COMPACT_ATOMS: atom_id res chain seq x y z
N MET A 1 -6.39 -15.14 39.53
CA MET A 1 -7.02 -15.57 38.25
C MET A 1 -7.82 -14.38 37.76
N ARG A 2 -7.58 -13.92 36.52
CA ARG A 2 -8.42 -12.88 35.89
C ARG A 2 -9.81 -13.50 35.61
N PRO A 3 -10.92 -12.78 35.87
CA PRO A 3 -12.24 -13.28 35.50
C PRO A 3 -12.35 -13.34 33.97
N ALA A 4 -12.89 -14.42 33.43
CA ALA A 4 -13.19 -14.51 31.99
C ALA A 4 -14.30 -13.50 31.66
N LEU A 5 -14.17 -12.77 30.53
CA LEU A 5 -15.24 -11.89 30.08
C LEU A 5 -16.51 -12.70 29.77
N PRO A 6 -17.69 -12.11 30.01
CA PRO A 6 -18.94 -12.75 29.63
C PRO A 6 -18.94 -13.05 28.12
N PHE A 7 -19.38 -14.26 27.74
CA PHE A 7 -19.45 -14.72 26.35
C PHE A 7 -18.13 -14.82 25.57
N ALA A 8 -16.96 -14.74 26.23
CA ALA A 8 -15.66 -14.77 25.53
C ALA A 8 -15.47 -16.02 24.66
N GLU A 9 -15.89 -17.21 25.13
CA GLU A 9 -15.80 -18.44 24.33
C GLU A 9 -16.74 -18.42 23.12
N ASP A 10 -17.96 -17.91 23.28
CA ASP A 10 -18.95 -17.80 22.20
C ASP A 10 -18.51 -16.79 21.14
N VAL A 11 -17.95 -15.65 21.57
CA VAL A 11 -17.35 -14.63 20.70
C VAL A 11 -16.18 -15.23 19.93
N ARG A 12 -15.30 -15.99 20.58
CA ARG A 12 -14.18 -16.68 19.93
C ARG A 12 -14.65 -17.67 18.87
N ALA A 13 -15.66 -18.48 19.21
CA ALA A 13 -16.22 -19.46 18.29
C ALA A 13 -16.86 -18.78 17.06
N ALA A 14 -17.69 -17.77 17.27
CA ALA A 14 -18.33 -17.03 16.18
C ALA A 14 -17.30 -16.32 15.30
N ARG A 15 -16.23 -15.74 15.89
CA ARG A 15 -15.12 -15.14 15.13
C ARG A 15 -14.36 -16.17 14.30
N ALA A 16 -14.10 -17.36 14.84
CA ALA A 16 -13.47 -18.45 14.10
C ALA A 16 -14.32 -18.93 12.92
N GLU A 17 -15.64 -19.00 13.08
CA GLU A 17 -16.58 -19.30 12.00
C GLU A 17 -16.54 -18.25 10.89
N VAL A 18 -16.55 -16.95 11.23
CA VAL A 18 -16.40 -15.85 10.25
C VAL A 18 -15.07 -15.95 9.51
N GLN A 19 -13.98 -16.23 10.24
CA GLN A 19 -12.63 -16.34 9.68
C GLN A 19 -12.49 -17.54 8.73
N ALA A 20 -13.13 -18.67 9.04
CA ALA A 20 -13.13 -19.86 8.19
C ALA A 20 -13.77 -19.59 6.81
N CYS A 21 -14.61 -18.56 6.69
CA CYS A 21 -15.25 -18.16 5.44
C CYS A 21 -14.62 -16.92 4.79
N GLN A 22 -13.48 -16.42 5.28
CA GLN A 22 -12.84 -15.22 4.73
C GLN A 22 -12.43 -15.38 3.26
N ASP A 23 -11.92 -16.55 2.90
CA ASP A 23 -11.53 -16.85 1.51
C ASP A 23 -12.72 -16.83 0.55
N ALA A 24 -13.90 -17.30 0.98
CA ALA A 24 -15.13 -17.22 0.19
C ALA A 24 -15.50 -15.77 -0.12
N GLN A 25 -15.39 -14.88 0.88
CA GLN A 25 -15.70 -13.47 0.74
C GLN A 25 -14.73 -12.77 -0.23
N LEU A 26 -13.43 -13.06 -0.11
CA LEU A 26 -12.42 -12.48 -0.99
C LEU A 26 -12.63 -12.94 -2.44
N LEU A 27 -12.91 -14.23 -2.64
CA LEU A 27 -13.24 -14.77 -3.96
C LEU A 27 -14.53 -14.15 -4.51
N ASP A 28 -15.59 -14.01 -3.72
CA ASP A 28 -16.84 -13.37 -4.15
C ASP A 28 -16.61 -11.95 -4.68
N GLN A 29 -15.84 -11.12 -3.97
CA GLN A 29 -15.54 -9.75 -4.38
C GLN A 29 -14.76 -9.69 -5.71
N ILE A 30 -13.75 -10.55 -5.85
CA ILE A 30 -12.94 -10.63 -7.05
C ILE A 30 -13.79 -11.13 -8.23
N LEU A 31 -14.59 -12.19 -8.03
CA LEU A 31 -15.46 -12.77 -9.06
C LEU A 31 -16.54 -11.78 -9.53
N LYS A 32 -17.13 -10.99 -8.62
CA LYS A 32 -18.07 -9.91 -8.97
C LYS A 32 -17.40 -8.81 -9.79
N THR A 33 -16.15 -8.48 -9.47
CA THR A 33 -15.36 -7.51 -10.25
C THR A 33 -15.04 -8.05 -11.64
N ALA A 34 -14.65 -9.32 -11.75
CA ALA A 34 -14.44 -9.99 -13.03
C ALA A 34 -15.74 -10.05 -13.87
N ALA A 35 -16.87 -10.37 -13.25
CA ALA A 35 -18.18 -10.38 -13.91
C ALA A 35 -18.55 -8.98 -14.45
N THR A 36 -18.27 -7.93 -13.67
CA THR A 36 -18.48 -6.53 -14.11
C THR A 36 -17.59 -6.17 -15.31
N ALA A 37 -16.31 -6.58 -15.28
CA ALA A 37 -15.38 -6.37 -16.39
C ALA A 37 -15.84 -7.12 -17.66
N LEU A 38 -16.37 -8.33 -17.53
CA LEU A 38 -16.95 -9.06 -18.67
C LEU A 38 -18.15 -8.32 -19.26
N SER A 39 -19.04 -7.74 -18.46
CA SER A 39 -20.15 -6.93 -18.97
C SER A 39 -19.68 -5.70 -19.76
N ILE A 40 -18.55 -5.09 -19.37
CA ILE A 40 -17.94 -3.99 -20.15
C ILE A 40 -17.42 -4.51 -21.49
N LEU A 41 -16.75 -5.67 -21.50
CA LEU A 41 -16.25 -6.30 -22.72
C LEU A 41 -17.39 -6.74 -23.66
N GLU A 42 -18.54 -7.17 -23.14
CA GLU A 42 -19.73 -7.48 -23.94
C GLU A 42 -20.23 -6.24 -24.69
N VAL A 43 -20.27 -5.08 -24.04
CA VAL A 43 -20.64 -3.79 -24.66
C VAL A 43 -19.60 -3.37 -25.71
N GLN A 44 -18.32 -3.52 -25.40
CA GLN A 44 -17.23 -3.19 -26.33
C GLN A 44 -17.25 -4.09 -27.59
N LEU A 45 -17.50 -5.38 -27.42
CA LEU A 45 -17.66 -6.31 -28.54
C LEU A 45 -18.86 -5.96 -29.41
N ALA A 46 -19.99 -5.57 -28.79
CA ALA A 46 -21.17 -5.10 -29.53
C ALA A 46 -20.89 -3.82 -30.32
N SER A 47 -19.96 -2.98 -29.86
CA SER A 47 -19.50 -1.76 -30.56
C SER A 47 -18.45 -2.02 -31.66
N GLY A 48 -18.03 -3.27 -31.86
CA GLY A 48 -17.03 -3.65 -32.88
C GLY A 48 -15.59 -3.59 -32.41
N THR A 49 -15.34 -3.38 -31.12
CA THR A 49 -13.99 -3.44 -30.54
C THR A 49 -13.57 -4.90 -30.38
N PRO A 50 -12.38 -5.31 -30.85
CA PRO A 50 -11.90 -6.68 -30.66
C PRO A 50 -11.68 -6.98 -29.17
N LEU A 51 -11.91 -8.23 -28.77
CA LEU A 51 -11.64 -8.67 -27.40
C LEU A 51 -10.15 -8.89 -27.16
N PRO A 52 -9.68 -8.70 -25.92
CA PRO A 52 -8.37 -9.18 -25.50
C PRO A 52 -8.30 -10.71 -25.55
N ASP A 53 -7.08 -11.24 -25.68
CA ASP A 53 -6.83 -12.69 -25.70
C ASP A 53 -7.16 -13.34 -24.35
N ASP A 54 -6.83 -12.68 -23.24
CA ASP A 54 -7.15 -13.10 -21.88
C ASP A 54 -8.45 -12.47 -21.40
N LEU A 55 -9.35 -13.27 -20.84
CA LEU A 55 -10.62 -12.77 -20.30
C LEU A 55 -10.53 -12.56 -18.79
N PRO A 56 -11.16 -11.51 -18.24
CA PRO A 56 -11.18 -11.26 -16.80
C PRO A 56 -11.58 -12.49 -15.98
N GLY A 57 -10.84 -12.73 -14.89
CA GLY A 57 -11.12 -13.78 -13.91
C GLY A 57 -10.42 -15.11 -14.17
N GLU A 58 -9.59 -15.25 -15.20
CA GLU A 58 -8.85 -16.49 -15.52
C GLU A 58 -7.87 -16.93 -14.43
N ASP A 59 -7.11 -15.99 -13.90
CA ASP A 59 -6.23 -16.13 -12.73
C ASP A 59 -7.01 -16.51 -11.44
N VAL A 60 -8.23 -16.01 -11.32
CA VAL A 60 -9.09 -16.22 -10.15
C VAL A 60 -9.71 -17.62 -10.16
N LEU A 61 -10.00 -18.17 -11.35
CA LEU A 61 -10.56 -19.52 -11.51
C LEU A 61 -9.61 -20.59 -10.95
N GLU A 62 -8.33 -20.54 -11.31
CA GLU A 62 -7.34 -21.50 -10.82
C GLU A 62 -7.22 -21.45 -9.30
N ARG A 63 -7.19 -20.24 -8.73
CA ARG A 63 -7.16 -20.03 -7.28
C ARG A 63 -8.42 -20.54 -6.59
N ALA A 64 -9.60 -20.27 -7.16
CA ALA A 64 -10.87 -20.72 -6.61
C ALA A 64 -10.98 -22.26 -6.61
N MET A 65 -10.56 -22.92 -7.70
CA MET A 65 -10.53 -24.39 -7.79
C MET A 65 -9.55 -25.03 -6.79
N GLY A 66 -8.43 -24.37 -6.51
CA GLY A 66 -7.48 -24.83 -5.49
C GLY A 66 -8.03 -24.76 -4.06
N LEU A 67 -8.85 -23.76 -3.76
CA LEU A 67 -9.43 -23.54 -2.42
C LEU A 67 -10.73 -24.32 -2.20
N TYR A 68 -11.51 -24.53 -3.26
CA TYR A 68 -12.78 -25.25 -3.21
C TYR A 68 -12.75 -26.41 -4.20
N PRO A 69 -12.34 -27.62 -3.76
CA PRO A 69 -12.21 -28.80 -4.63
C PRO A 69 -13.50 -29.15 -5.38
N GLY A 70 -14.67 -28.84 -4.81
CA GLY A 70 -15.97 -29.01 -5.47
C GLY A 70 -16.19 -28.14 -6.71
N LEU A 71 -15.38 -27.10 -6.91
CA LEU A 71 -15.37 -26.28 -8.13
C LEU A 71 -14.56 -26.93 -9.26
N ALA A 72 -13.72 -27.92 -8.97
CA ALA A 72 -12.90 -28.59 -9.98
C ALA A 72 -13.74 -29.41 -10.99
N GLU A 73 -14.98 -29.75 -10.61
CA GLU A 73 -15.95 -30.45 -11.46
C GLU A 73 -16.71 -29.51 -12.40
N LEU A 74 -16.56 -28.18 -12.23
CA LEU A 74 -17.17 -27.22 -13.12
C LEU A 74 -16.47 -27.28 -14.49
N PRO A 75 -17.23 -27.44 -15.59
CA PRO A 75 -16.64 -27.64 -16.90
C PRO A 75 -15.77 -26.45 -17.32
N ALA A 76 -14.55 -26.76 -17.81
CA ALA A 76 -13.72 -25.81 -18.55
C ALA A 76 -14.42 -25.51 -19.89
N LEU A 77 -15.35 -24.55 -19.88
CA LEU A 77 -16.17 -24.18 -21.04
C LEU A 77 -15.37 -23.25 -21.96
N MET A 78 -14.35 -23.78 -22.64
CA MET A 78 -13.66 -23.06 -23.70
C MET A 78 -13.42 -24.02 -24.88
N PRO A 79 -14.36 -24.13 -25.83
CA PRO A 79 -14.12 -24.88 -27.05
C PRO A 79 -12.98 -24.20 -27.84
N ALA A 80 -11.97 -24.96 -28.25
CA ALA A 80 -10.94 -24.47 -29.14
C ALA A 80 -11.57 -23.93 -30.43
N GLY A 81 -11.26 -22.67 -30.79
CA GLY A 81 -11.84 -22.01 -31.97
C GLY A 81 -13.24 -21.40 -31.78
N ALA A 82 -13.74 -21.28 -30.54
CA ALA A 82 -15.00 -20.60 -30.26
C ALA A 82 -14.96 -19.10 -30.61
N SER A 83 -16.08 -18.55 -31.10
CA SER A 83 -16.20 -17.11 -31.37
C SER A 83 -16.08 -16.28 -30.09
N ALA A 84 -15.68 -15.01 -30.22
CA ALA A 84 -15.58 -14.04 -29.12
C ALA A 84 -16.83 -14.01 -28.22
N GLN A 85 -18.02 -14.03 -28.84
CA GLN A 85 -19.31 -14.05 -28.12
C GLN A 85 -19.53 -15.34 -27.33
N VAL A 86 -19.14 -16.49 -27.89
CA VAL A 86 -19.25 -17.79 -27.22
C VAL A 86 -18.29 -17.85 -26.04
N ARG A 87 -17.06 -17.33 -26.20
CA ARG A 87 -16.05 -17.26 -25.13
C ARG A 87 -16.53 -16.39 -23.96
N LEU A 88 -17.05 -15.19 -24.23
CA LEU A 88 -17.59 -14.31 -23.17
C LEU A 88 -18.76 -14.96 -22.43
N ARG A 89 -19.73 -15.51 -23.16
CA ARG A 89 -20.90 -16.16 -22.56
C ARG A 89 -20.52 -17.34 -21.69
N ALA A 90 -19.61 -18.17 -22.18
CA ALA A 90 -19.11 -19.32 -21.44
C ALA A 90 -18.38 -18.88 -20.17
N ARG A 91 -17.52 -17.85 -20.26
CA ARG A 91 -16.81 -17.30 -19.09
C ARG A 91 -17.78 -16.73 -18.06
N ARG A 92 -18.81 -15.99 -18.49
CA ARG A 92 -19.84 -15.46 -17.59
C ARG A 92 -20.59 -16.58 -16.86
N GLN A 93 -20.99 -17.62 -17.59
CA GLN A 93 -21.63 -18.79 -17.00
C GLN A 93 -20.73 -19.49 -15.98
N GLN A 94 -19.42 -19.59 -16.24
CA GLN A 94 -18.47 -20.14 -15.27
C GLN A 94 -18.40 -19.32 -13.99
N LEU A 95 -18.31 -17.99 -14.10
CA LEU A 95 -18.30 -17.11 -12.92
C LEU A 95 -19.62 -17.20 -12.14
N GLU A 96 -20.78 -17.22 -12.83
CA GLU A 96 -22.10 -17.37 -12.21
C GLU A 96 -22.22 -18.71 -11.44
N LEU A 97 -21.72 -19.81 -12.02
CA LEU A 97 -21.73 -21.12 -11.36
C LEU A 97 -20.85 -21.14 -10.10
N ILE A 98 -19.68 -20.51 -10.16
CA ILE A 98 -18.78 -20.42 -9.01
C ILE A 98 -19.38 -19.56 -7.91
N LEU A 99 -19.93 -18.39 -8.26
CA LEU A 99 -20.63 -17.53 -7.29
C LEU A 99 -21.77 -18.29 -6.61
N GLY A 100 -22.56 -19.05 -7.37
CA GLY A 100 -23.62 -19.91 -6.81
C GLY A 100 -23.08 -20.99 -5.87
N ALA A 101 -21.93 -21.60 -6.18
CA ALA A 101 -21.29 -22.61 -5.35
C ALA A 101 -20.65 -22.04 -4.07
N LEU A 102 -20.22 -20.76 -4.08
CA LEU A 102 -19.72 -20.06 -2.91
C LEU A 102 -20.83 -19.59 -1.96
N GLN A 103 -22.06 -19.46 -2.45
CA GLN A 103 -23.20 -18.90 -1.71
C GLN A 103 -23.40 -19.53 -0.31
N PRO A 104 -23.37 -20.87 -0.11
CA PRO A 104 -23.55 -21.45 1.22
C PRO A 104 -22.48 -21.02 2.23
N ALA A 105 -21.24 -20.82 1.79
CA ALA A 105 -20.17 -20.33 2.65
C ALA A 105 -20.33 -18.84 2.98
N LEU A 106 -20.86 -18.05 2.04
CA LEU A 106 -21.19 -16.64 2.26
C LEU A 106 -22.37 -16.48 3.23
N ASP A 107 -23.41 -17.30 3.09
CA ASP A 107 -24.58 -17.31 3.98
C ASP A 107 -24.15 -17.71 5.41
N ALA A 108 -23.36 -18.77 5.54
CA ALA A 108 -22.82 -19.21 6.84
C ALA A 108 -21.96 -18.11 7.50
N ARG A 109 -21.15 -17.40 6.71
CA ARG A 109 -20.38 -16.24 7.20
C ARG A 109 -21.28 -15.12 7.68
N GLU A 110 -22.33 -14.79 6.93
CA GLU A 110 -23.27 -13.75 7.31
C GLU A 110 -23.98 -14.08 8.62
N GLU A 111 -24.46 -15.32 8.77
CA GLU A 111 -25.08 -15.79 10.01
C GLU A 111 -24.09 -15.72 11.20
N ALA A 112 -22.86 -16.20 11.01
CA ALA A 112 -21.81 -16.13 12.03
C ALA A 112 -21.45 -14.68 12.39
N ALA A 113 -21.40 -13.77 11.41
CA ALA A 113 -21.13 -12.35 11.62
C ALA A 113 -22.28 -11.66 12.38
N GLN A 114 -23.53 -11.98 12.06
CA GLN A 114 -24.70 -11.49 12.79
C GLN A 114 -24.69 -11.99 14.24
N ARG A 115 -24.37 -13.27 14.46
CA ARG A 115 -24.21 -13.85 15.81
C ARG A 115 -23.10 -13.16 16.58
N LEU A 116 -21.93 -12.96 15.95
CA LEU A 116 -20.80 -12.25 16.55
C LEU A 116 -21.18 -10.82 16.96
N HIS A 117 -21.87 -10.09 16.08
CA HIS A 117 -22.33 -8.73 16.37
C HIS A 117 -23.32 -8.70 17.54
N HIS A 118 -24.26 -9.64 17.58
CA HIS A 118 -25.20 -9.78 18.68
C HIS A 118 -24.50 -10.07 20.01
N LEU A 119 -23.58 -11.05 20.04
CA LEU A 119 -22.80 -11.40 21.22
C LEU A 119 -21.95 -10.22 21.74
N GLN A 120 -21.32 -9.47 20.84
CA GLN A 120 -20.57 -8.27 21.22
C GLN A 120 -21.46 -7.19 21.83
N HIS A 121 -22.65 -6.97 21.26
CA HIS A 121 -23.60 -6.02 21.81
C HIS A 121 -24.07 -6.45 23.21
N GLU A 122 -24.44 -7.72 23.41
CA GLU A 122 -24.81 -8.26 24.72
C GLU A 122 -23.66 -8.15 25.74
N GLN A 123 -22.43 -8.46 25.32
CA GLN A 123 -21.24 -8.35 26.14
C GLN A 123 -21.06 -6.91 26.65
N VAL A 124 -21.25 -5.89 25.80
CA VAL A 124 -21.20 -4.48 26.22
C VAL A 124 -22.21 -4.20 27.34
N HIS A 125 -23.46 -4.62 27.20
CA HIS A 125 -24.49 -4.41 28.24
C HIS A 125 -24.16 -5.10 29.56
N VAL A 126 -23.57 -6.30 29.52
CA VAL A 126 -23.13 -6.97 30.74
C VAL A 126 -21.95 -6.24 31.39
N LEU A 127 -21.02 -5.73 30.58
CA LEU A 127 -19.86 -4.97 31.06
C LEU A 127 -20.23 -3.60 31.66
N GLU A 128 -21.43 -3.08 31.43
CA GLU A 128 -21.94 -1.88 32.12
C GLU A 128 -22.29 -2.13 33.59
N GLN A 129 -22.36 -3.39 34.04
CA GLN A 129 -22.71 -3.72 35.41
C GLN A 129 -21.56 -3.38 36.39
N PRO A 130 -21.85 -2.94 37.63
CA PRO A 130 -20.83 -2.48 38.57
C PRO A 130 -19.75 -3.52 38.91
N GLU A 131 -20.08 -4.81 38.90
CA GLU A 131 -19.12 -5.90 39.15
C GLU A 131 -17.99 -5.99 38.12
N TRP A 132 -18.16 -5.43 36.92
CA TRP A 132 -17.17 -5.44 35.85
C TRP A 132 -16.36 -4.14 35.74
N ALA A 133 -16.63 -3.14 36.60
CA ALA A 133 -16.04 -1.81 36.47
C ALA A 133 -14.50 -1.78 36.43
N GLU A 134 -13.85 -2.61 37.26
CA GLU A 134 -12.38 -2.72 37.27
C GLU A 134 -11.86 -3.34 35.98
N VAL A 135 -12.53 -4.38 35.46
CA VAL A 135 -12.16 -5.04 34.21
C VAL A 135 -12.32 -4.11 33.01
N VAL A 136 -13.41 -3.34 32.97
CA VAL A 136 -13.64 -2.31 31.94
C VAL A 136 -12.56 -1.22 31.99
N ALA A 137 -12.15 -0.81 33.20
CA ALA A 137 -11.05 0.14 33.35
C ALA A 137 -9.74 -0.42 32.79
N ASP A 138 -9.41 -1.69 33.08
CA ASP A 138 -8.22 -2.35 32.54
C ASP A 138 -8.27 -2.45 31.01
N LEU A 139 -9.40 -2.90 30.44
CA LEU A 139 -9.59 -2.96 28.98
C LEU A 139 -9.43 -1.61 28.31
N ARG A 140 -9.92 -0.54 28.95
CA ARG A 140 -9.76 0.82 28.46
C ARG A 140 -8.31 1.27 28.47
N VAL A 141 -7.54 0.94 29.51
CA VAL A 141 -6.10 1.26 29.56
C VAL A 141 -5.36 0.58 28.42
N ILE A 142 -5.67 -0.68 28.12
CA ILE A 142 -5.04 -1.42 27.02
C ILE A 142 -5.49 -0.85 25.66
N GLY A 143 -6.79 -0.56 25.51
CA GLY A 143 -7.35 0.09 24.31
C GLY A 143 -6.74 1.46 24.01
N ASP A 144 -6.67 2.32 25.02
CA ASP A 144 -6.04 3.64 24.92
C ASP A 144 -4.54 3.54 24.57
N ARG A 145 -3.84 2.51 25.09
CA ARG A 145 -2.45 2.22 24.71
C ARG A 145 -2.35 1.81 23.24
N ARG A 146 -3.17 0.87 22.78
CA ARG A 146 -3.22 0.43 21.37
C ARG A 146 -3.47 1.62 20.45
N ASP A 147 -4.48 2.44 20.76
CA ASP A 147 -4.88 3.56 19.90
C ASP A 147 -3.79 4.64 19.85
N ARG A 148 -3.09 4.89 20.96
CA ARG A 148 -1.91 5.76 20.97
C ARG A 148 -0.79 5.20 20.09
N LEU A 149 -0.48 3.91 20.20
CA LEU A 149 0.54 3.27 19.38
C LEU A 149 0.19 3.32 17.88
N ALA A 150 -1.09 3.12 17.52
CA ALA A 150 -1.55 3.25 16.15
C ALA A 150 -1.35 4.67 15.59
N LEU A 151 -1.63 5.70 16.40
CA LEU A 151 -1.40 7.10 16.03
C LEU A 151 0.09 7.43 15.88
N GLU A 152 0.98 6.78 16.65
CA GLU A 152 2.43 6.93 16.52
C GLU A 152 3.02 6.15 15.34
N LEU A 153 2.42 5.01 14.98
CA LEU A 153 2.84 4.17 13.85
C LEU A 153 2.49 4.78 12.48
N ALA A 154 1.31 5.37 12.35
CA ALA A 154 0.82 5.95 11.10
C ALA A 154 1.81 6.93 10.41
N PRO A 155 2.39 7.93 11.11
CA PRO A 155 3.37 8.83 10.49
C PRO A 155 4.66 8.11 10.07
N LEU A 156 5.14 7.12 10.84
CA LEU A 156 6.34 6.36 10.50
C LEU A 156 6.11 5.48 9.26
N GLN A 157 4.94 4.85 9.16
CA GLN A 157 4.56 4.09 7.97
C GLN A 157 4.49 4.99 6.73
N ASN A 158 3.92 6.19 6.88
CA ASN A 158 3.87 7.17 5.79
C ASN A 158 5.29 7.58 5.35
N GLN A 159 6.17 7.89 6.31
CA GLN A 159 7.57 8.21 6.04
C GLN A 159 8.26 7.09 5.26
N LEU A 160 8.14 5.84 5.71
CA LEU A 160 8.74 4.68 5.03
C LEU A 160 8.17 4.50 3.61
N SER A 161 6.87 4.61 3.43
CA SER A 161 6.22 4.43 2.11
C SER A 161 6.62 5.50 1.10
N MET A 162 6.99 6.69 1.57
CA MET A 162 7.33 7.84 0.74
C MET A 162 8.83 7.97 0.46
N LEU A 163 9.68 7.13 1.08
CA LEU A 163 11.11 7.09 0.76
C LEU A 163 11.39 6.57 -0.65
N GLU A 164 10.63 5.57 -1.12
CA GLU A 164 10.85 4.98 -2.45
C GLU A 164 10.64 6.00 -3.59
N PRO A 165 9.55 6.80 -3.61
CA PRO A 165 9.43 7.90 -4.57
C PRO A 165 10.58 8.92 -4.53
N VAL A 166 11.16 9.21 -3.35
CA VAL A 166 12.31 10.11 -3.24
C VAL A 166 13.56 9.49 -3.86
N ARG A 167 13.75 8.18 -3.68
CA ARG A 167 14.85 7.42 -4.31
C ARG A 167 14.70 7.37 -5.82
N ASP A 168 13.50 7.11 -6.33
CA ASP A 168 13.22 7.14 -7.76
C ASP A 168 13.56 8.50 -8.36
N MET A 169 13.21 9.58 -7.65
CA MET A 169 13.54 10.94 -8.07
C MET A 169 15.05 11.20 -8.07
N LEU A 170 15.78 10.75 -7.05
CA LEU A 170 17.25 10.82 -7.01
C LEU A 170 17.89 10.03 -8.16
N ALA A 171 17.44 8.79 -8.38
CA ALA A 171 17.93 7.91 -9.44
C ALA A 171 17.65 8.46 -10.84
N ALA A 172 16.55 9.21 -11.02
CA ALA A 172 16.24 9.90 -12.27
C ALA A 172 17.09 11.15 -12.48
N PHE A 173 17.31 11.96 -11.44
CA PHE A 173 18.00 13.25 -11.56
C PHE A 173 19.52 13.12 -11.69
N HIS A 174 20.12 12.20 -10.94
CA HIS A 174 21.57 11.99 -10.91
C HIS A 174 22.19 11.78 -12.32
N PRO A 175 21.73 10.84 -13.17
CA PRO A 175 22.32 10.62 -14.48
C PRO A 175 22.13 11.82 -15.44
N THR A 176 21.02 12.54 -15.33
CA THR A 176 20.77 13.74 -16.15
C THR A 176 21.74 14.87 -15.80
N LEU A 177 21.91 15.19 -14.52
CA LEU A 177 22.86 16.22 -14.08
C LEU A 177 24.30 15.82 -14.39
N GLN A 178 24.66 14.55 -14.19
CA GLN A 178 25.98 14.03 -14.53
C GLN A 178 26.28 14.17 -16.03
N ALA A 179 25.33 13.84 -16.91
CA ALA A 179 25.51 13.97 -18.36
C ALA A 179 25.70 15.43 -18.78
N GLU A 180 24.89 16.35 -18.26
CA GLU A 180 25.02 17.79 -18.53
C GLU A 180 26.34 18.38 -18.02
N LEU A 181 26.84 17.92 -16.86
CA LEU A 181 28.16 18.31 -16.35
C LEU A 181 29.30 17.82 -17.24
N ILE A 182 29.22 16.58 -17.74
CA ILE A 182 30.20 16.01 -18.68
C ILE A 182 30.20 16.78 -20.00
N ASP A 183 29.02 17.10 -20.53
CA ASP A 183 28.88 17.88 -21.77
C ASP A 183 29.40 19.32 -21.61
N ALA A 184 29.06 19.98 -20.49
CA ALA A 184 29.55 21.30 -20.15
C ALA A 184 31.08 21.35 -19.99
N ALA A 185 31.69 20.28 -19.47
CA ALA A 185 33.15 20.19 -19.33
C ALA A 185 33.86 20.08 -20.68
N ARG A 186 33.21 19.52 -21.71
CA ARG A 186 33.77 19.31 -23.06
C ARG A 186 33.54 20.47 -24.01
N THR A 187 32.56 21.32 -23.71
CA THR A 187 32.13 22.40 -24.60
C THR A 187 32.81 23.73 -24.24
N GLU A 188 33.26 24.46 -25.27
CA GLU A 188 33.73 25.84 -25.10
C GLU A 188 32.58 26.73 -24.62
N ASP A 189 32.80 27.43 -23.50
CA ASP A 189 31.78 28.24 -22.83
C ASP A 189 32.32 29.66 -22.57
N PRO A 190 32.49 30.47 -23.63
CA PRO A 190 33.10 31.79 -23.54
C PRO A 190 32.26 32.76 -22.69
N ASP A 191 30.93 32.65 -22.78
CA ASP A 191 29.97 33.55 -22.11
C ASP A 191 29.47 33.01 -20.76
N GLY A 192 29.78 31.75 -20.43
CA GLY A 192 29.35 31.10 -19.18
C GLY A 192 27.89 30.62 -19.19
N SER A 193 27.25 30.58 -20.36
CA SER A 193 25.84 30.22 -20.52
C SER A 193 25.57 28.75 -20.22
N ILE A 194 26.50 27.87 -20.58
CA ILE A 194 26.38 26.43 -20.33
C ILE A 194 26.57 26.16 -18.84
N ALA A 195 27.62 26.71 -18.23
CA ALA A 195 27.85 26.61 -16.79
C ALA A 195 26.66 27.13 -15.97
N TRP A 196 26.06 28.24 -16.40
CA TRP A 196 24.87 28.81 -15.77
C TRP A 196 23.65 27.90 -15.88
N ARG A 197 23.35 27.37 -17.07
CA ARG A 197 22.24 26.44 -17.27
C ARG A 197 22.35 25.19 -16.40
N VAL A 198 23.54 24.59 -16.34
CA VAL A 198 23.79 23.38 -15.54
C VAL A 198 23.64 23.67 -14.05
N ALA A 199 24.12 24.83 -13.57
CA ALA A 199 23.94 25.24 -12.18
C ALA A 199 22.47 25.48 -11.82
N ILE A 200 21.71 26.15 -12.69
CA ILE A 200 20.26 26.36 -12.52
C ILE A 200 19.53 25.03 -12.44
N MET A 201 19.82 24.10 -13.34
CA MET A 201 19.23 22.77 -13.34
C MET A 201 19.52 22.01 -12.04
N ALA A 202 20.78 22.02 -11.58
CA ALA A 202 21.18 21.40 -10.33
C ALA A 202 20.40 21.96 -9.12
N HIS A 203 20.27 23.29 -9.05
CA HIS A 203 19.54 23.95 -7.95
C HIS A 203 18.03 23.71 -8.03
N GLN A 204 17.43 23.68 -9.21
CA GLN A 204 16.01 23.39 -9.37
C GLN A 204 15.67 21.96 -8.95
N GLN A 205 16.47 20.98 -9.39
CA GLN A 205 16.32 19.59 -8.97
C GLN A 205 16.42 19.48 -7.46
N LEU A 206 17.39 20.18 -6.90
CA LEU A 206 17.57 20.19 -5.48
C LEU A 206 16.39 20.78 -4.71
N VAL A 207 15.88 21.95 -5.11
CA VAL A 207 14.75 22.59 -4.43
C VAL A 207 13.52 21.67 -4.48
N GLY A 208 13.29 21.01 -5.62
CA GLY A 208 12.27 19.98 -5.74
C GLY A 208 12.47 18.86 -4.71
N LEU A 209 13.70 18.35 -4.60
CA LEU A 209 14.05 17.29 -3.67
C LEU A 209 13.90 17.70 -2.20
N ALA A 210 14.38 18.90 -1.85
CA ALA A 210 14.32 19.45 -0.51
C ALA A 210 12.86 19.63 -0.04
N ASN A 211 11.99 20.13 -0.91
CA ASN A 211 10.57 20.29 -0.60
C ASN A 211 9.89 18.95 -0.30
N VAL A 212 10.21 17.90 -1.08
CA VAL A 212 9.65 16.57 -0.85
C VAL A 212 10.19 16.00 0.47
N ILE A 213 11.51 16.07 0.69
CA ILE A 213 12.14 15.60 1.94
C ILE A 213 11.56 16.30 3.18
N GLU A 214 11.36 17.62 3.10
CA GLU A 214 10.77 18.40 4.18
C GLU A 214 9.30 18.02 4.44
N GLN A 215 8.50 17.82 3.37
CA GLN A 215 7.12 17.34 3.50
C GLN A 215 7.01 15.97 4.17
N LEU A 216 8.05 15.14 4.04
CA LEU A 216 8.15 13.84 4.71
C LEU A 216 8.65 13.95 6.16
N GLY A 217 9.04 15.14 6.61
CA GLY A 217 9.61 15.35 7.94
C GLY A 217 10.99 14.69 8.11
N LEU A 218 11.68 14.40 7.00
CA LEU A 218 13.05 13.89 7.01
C LEU A 218 14.01 15.05 7.23
N VAL A 219 15.03 14.85 8.06
CA VAL A 219 15.95 15.93 8.45
C VAL A 219 17.22 15.82 7.62
N VAL A 220 17.34 16.66 6.59
CA VAL A 220 18.53 16.70 5.76
C VAL A 220 19.17 18.09 5.84
N ARG A 221 20.48 18.14 6.09
CA ARG A 221 21.22 19.40 6.10
C ARG A 221 21.56 19.81 4.67
N TYR A 222 21.05 20.96 4.25
CA TYR A 222 21.34 21.53 2.96
C TYR A 222 22.54 22.49 3.02
N PRO A 223 23.68 22.19 2.36
CA PRO A 223 24.90 22.97 2.54
C PRO A 223 25.09 24.12 1.54
N PHE A 224 24.13 24.42 0.66
CA PHE A 224 24.33 25.39 -0.42
C PHE A 224 23.50 26.66 -0.25
N GLU A 225 24.00 27.77 -0.78
CA GLU A 225 23.30 29.05 -0.81
C GLU A 225 22.13 29.03 -1.81
N PRO A 226 20.99 29.65 -1.49
CA PRO A 226 19.79 29.59 -2.32
C PRO A 226 19.84 30.46 -3.60
N MET A 227 20.84 31.34 -3.75
CA MET A 227 20.84 32.33 -4.84
C MET A 227 21.96 32.12 -5.85
N LEU A 228 21.57 31.62 -7.02
CA LEU A 228 22.35 31.69 -8.24
C LEU A 228 22.24 33.09 -8.87
N PRO A 229 23.23 33.53 -9.66
CA PRO A 229 23.13 34.78 -10.41
C PRO A 229 22.00 34.71 -11.45
N ASP A 230 21.27 35.81 -11.64
CA ASP A 230 20.12 35.89 -12.57
C ASP A 230 20.51 35.78 -14.05
N GLN A 231 21.79 35.98 -14.39
CA GLN A 231 22.30 35.97 -15.76
C GLN A 231 23.65 35.25 -15.88
N PRO A 232 23.94 34.64 -17.04
CA PRO A 232 25.24 34.03 -17.30
C PRO A 232 26.34 35.08 -17.36
N HIS A 233 27.52 34.76 -16.81
CA HIS A 233 28.68 35.64 -16.86
C HIS A 233 30.00 34.86 -16.93
N PRO A 234 30.95 35.21 -17.81
CA PRO A 234 32.20 34.48 -18.02
C PRO A 234 33.02 34.27 -16.74
N ARG A 235 33.04 35.30 -15.87
CA ARG A 235 33.78 35.25 -14.58
C ARG A 235 33.26 34.19 -13.61
N HIS A 236 31.99 33.78 -13.74
CA HIS A 236 31.35 32.86 -12.80
C HIS A 236 31.38 31.41 -13.30
N ARG A 237 31.76 31.15 -14.55
CA ARG A 237 31.67 29.83 -15.19
C ARG A 237 32.29 28.69 -14.37
N TRP A 238 33.47 28.92 -13.79
CA TRP A 238 34.18 27.90 -13.01
C TRP A 238 33.52 27.65 -11.67
N ARG A 239 33.03 28.72 -11.02
CA ARG A 239 32.28 28.62 -9.76
C ARG A 239 30.98 27.85 -9.97
N LEU A 240 30.21 28.19 -11.01
CA LEU A 240 28.91 27.57 -11.31
C LEU A 240 29.03 26.08 -11.65
N ARG A 241 30.05 25.68 -12.43
CA ARG A 241 30.33 24.25 -12.68
C ARG A 241 30.72 23.51 -11.40
N LYS A 242 31.52 24.15 -10.55
CA LYS A 242 31.90 23.57 -9.26
C LYS A 242 30.68 23.38 -8.37
N GLU A 243 29.83 24.40 -8.21
CA GLU A 243 28.60 24.32 -7.42
C GLU A 243 27.67 23.22 -7.93
N ALA A 244 27.48 23.08 -9.25
CA ALA A 244 26.70 21.98 -9.82
C ALA A 244 27.31 20.59 -9.56
N GLY A 245 28.64 20.48 -9.61
CA GLY A 245 29.36 19.25 -9.23
C GLY A 245 29.27 18.93 -7.74
N ASP A 246 29.31 19.96 -6.88
CA ASP A 246 29.15 19.83 -5.44
C ASP A 246 27.71 19.38 -5.11
N VAL A 247 26.68 19.90 -5.81
CA VAL A 247 25.28 19.43 -5.71
C VAL A 247 25.16 17.96 -6.10
N LEU A 248 25.77 17.57 -7.23
CA LEU A 248 25.77 16.16 -7.65
C LEU A 248 26.40 15.25 -6.58
N ALA A 249 27.55 15.64 -6.02
CA ALA A 249 28.21 14.89 -4.96
C ALA A 249 27.34 14.78 -3.70
N TRP A 250 26.67 15.87 -3.31
CA TRP A 250 25.74 15.85 -2.18
C TRP A 250 24.52 14.96 -2.44
N MET A 251 23.99 14.90 -3.67
CA MET A 251 22.88 14.00 -4.01
C MET A 251 23.29 12.53 -3.89
N VAL A 252 24.55 12.19 -4.18
CA VAL A 252 25.09 10.84 -3.96
C VAL A 252 25.15 10.54 -2.45
N ASP A 253 25.64 11.48 -1.65
CA ASP A 253 25.71 11.34 -0.19
C ASP A 253 24.33 11.34 0.48
N LEU A 254 23.33 11.95 -0.17
CA LEU A 254 21.96 12.01 0.33
C LEU A 254 21.31 10.62 0.33
N ASP A 255 21.55 9.80 -0.68
CA ASP A 255 21.00 8.45 -0.75
C ASP A 255 21.42 7.61 0.49
N ALA A 256 22.70 7.68 0.85
CA ALA A 256 23.23 7.04 2.06
C ALA A 256 22.64 7.62 3.37
N GLN A 257 22.36 8.93 3.41
CA GLN A 257 21.68 9.56 4.56
C GLN A 257 20.23 9.10 4.67
N LEU A 258 19.53 8.97 3.55
CA LEU A 258 18.17 8.46 3.51
C LEU A 258 18.12 6.99 3.93
N ASP A 259 19.09 6.16 3.53
CA ASP A 259 19.23 4.78 4.02
C ASP A 259 19.40 4.70 5.54
N ALA A 260 20.28 5.53 6.10
CA ALA A 260 20.49 5.55 7.55
C ALA A 260 19.23 5.98 8.31
N GLN A 261 18.52 7.00 7.82
CA GLN A 261 17.25 7.44 8.41
C GLN A 261 16.14 6.40 8.22
N ALA A 262 16.06 5.75 7.06
CA ALA A 262 15.12 4.68 6.80
C ALA A 262 15.31 3.53 7.79
N ALA A 263 16.55 3.12 8.05
CA ALA A 263 16.86 2.07 9.02
C ALA A 263 16.47 2.47 10.45
N GLU A 264 16.68 3.73 10.84
CA GLU A 264 16.28 4.24 12.16
C GLU A 264 14.74 4.28 12.31
N ILE A 265 14.05 4.81 11.29
CA ILE A 265 12.58 4.86 11.25
C ILE A 265 12.01 3.44 11.26
N GLN A 266 12.57 2.52 10.48
CA GLN A 266 12.16 1.12 10.45
C GLN A 266 12.35 0.44 11.80
N ALA A 267 13.51 0.62 12.45
CA ALA A 267 13.76 0.05 13.77
C ALA A 267 12.75 0.58 14.81
N ARG A 268 12.45 1.87 14.78
CA ARG A 268 11.41 2.46 15.65
C ARG A 268 10.02 1.93 15.32
N PHE A 269 9.69 1.81 14.03
CA PHE A 269 8.42 1.26 13.57
C PHE A 269 8.24 -0.18 14.05
N ASP A 270 9.27 -1.03 13.92
CA ASP A 270 9.22 -2.44 14.33
C ASP A 270 8.99 -2.59 15.84
N VAL A 271 9.64 -1.75 16.67
CA VAL A 271 9.43 -1.74 18.12
C VAL A 271 8.00 -1.34 18.46
N LEU A 272 7.51 -0.22 17.92
CA LEU A 272 6.14 0.25 18.17
C LEU A 272 5.10 -0.72 17.64
N LYS A 273 5.38 -1.39 16.51
CA LYS A 273 4.53 -2.40 15.91
C LYS A 273 4.46 -3.63 16.81
N ALA A 274 5.59 -4.11 17.31
CA ALA A 274 5.60 -5.23 18.26
C ALA A 274 4.80 -4.90 19.54
N GLU A 275 4.91 -3.66 20.05
CA GLU A 275 4.11 -3.23 21.19
C GLU A 275 2.61 -3.10 20.86
N HIS A 276 2.27 -2.60 19.68
CA HIS A 276 0.89 -2.51 19.21
C HIS A 276 0.27 -3.90 19.08
N ASP A 277 0.97 -4.81 18.39
CA ASP A 277 0.53 -6.17 18.17
C ASP A 277 0.41 -6.94 19.50
N ALA A 278 1.28 -6.64 20.49
CA ALA A 278 1.17 -7.18 21.85
C ALA A 278 -0.06 -6.63 22.61
N ALA A 279 -0.35 -5.34 22.52
CA ALA A 279 -1.54 -4.74 23.13
C ALA A 279 -2.83 -5.25 22.48
N GLU A 280 -2.82 -5.44 21.15
CA GLU A 280 -3.92 -6.05 20.41
C GLU A 280 -4.11 -7.52 20.80
N ALA A 281 -3.04 -8.31 20.90
CA ALA A 281 -3.11 -9.69 21.38
C ALA A 281 -3.67 -9.77 22.80
N GLU A 282 -3.29 -8.86 23.70
CA GLU A 282 -3.85 -8.79 25.06
C GLU A 282 -5.36 -8.49 25.02
N LEU A 283 -5.81 -7.51 24.23
CA LEU A 283 -7.25 -7.24 24.06
C LEU A 283 -8.00 -8.45 23.50
N MET A 284 -7.43 -9.15 22.52
CA MET A 284 -8.03 -10.33 21.92
C MET A 284 -8.13 -11.49 22.92
N GLU A 285 -7.12 -11.69 23.76
CA GLU A 285 -7.16 -12.68 24.84
C GLU A 285 -8.31 -12.40 25.82
N TRP A 286 -8.53 -11.13 26.16
CA TRP A 286 -9.68 -10.73 26.97
C TRP A 286 -11.02 -10.97 26.26
N MET A 287 -11.14 -10.57 25.00
CA MET A 287 -12.41 -10.57 24.26
C MET A 287 -12.88 -11.94 23.76
N GLY A 288 -11.98 -12.92 23.61
CA GLY A 288 -12.31 -14.19 22.97
C GLY A 288 -11.60 -14.38 21.64
#